data_AF-A0A1Y1W7U5-F1
#
_entry.id   AF-A0A1Y1W7U5-F1
#
_cell.length_a   1.000
_cell.length_b   1.000
_cell.length_c   1.000
_cell.angle_alpha   90.00
_cell.angle_beta   90.00
_cell.angle_gamma   90.00
#
_symmetry.space_group_name_H-M   'P 1'
#
loop_
_entity.id
_entity.type
_entity.pdbx_description
1 polymer ?
#
loop_
_entity_poly.entity_id
_entity_poly.type
_entity_poly.pdbx_seq_one_letter_code
_entity_poly.pdbx_strand_id
1 'polypeptide(L)'
;MADSIQQQLQQLVLLSDSVGTAGGAGAGIGELGGSGSVSTVEEAMEQLGPLIHSVYRANKQKLFRQQVDLFAQKKDAEIMKLCGNYHQEFVQSVAQLLKVRQNTSELQEKVVGLNAEVQRSGKSLYEKKAQLLSLRREQRNLQKATDAVKGCLEVMRMAASFDDQVSSKQYYAGIKTLGSLKDTCLPQVRPYSLGQMLERAIPAMEAKLQAAAMRDVRDWFYDLKATTREIGSHLTARMRKKQQAWQDRDAGTQDRYYASSAVQFVLDEEFDSEEPMAISMTPMYQGLHIYEKLGRRAEFRREFIDDRASQLSLILNAPVRFSLNQLGSFQQVLHDIIGFFIVEHQLIASAPDFRLRSDVDALWDTCIAMLSEIIARNVQEIKYDTSIRDALHSIWATFTYVMEENTYDVRKLRELMQAVLSEPEREGMRPDE
;
A
#
# COMPACT_ATOMS: atom_id res chain seq x y z
N MET A 1 -80.20 -14.12 -100.52
CA MET A 1 -80.50 -12.93 -99.69
C MET A 1 -80.84 -13.30 -98.24
N ALA A 2 -81.61 -14.36 -97.98
CA ALA A 2 -81.73 -14.93 -96.62
C ALA A 2 -80.37 -15.42 -96.09
N ASP A 3 -79.57 -16.07 -96.96
CA ASP A 3 -78.21 -16.49 -96.62
C ASP A 3 -77.26 -15.32 -96.31
N SER A 4 -77.52 -14.12 -96.85
CA SER A 4 -76.69 -12.94 -96.59
C SER A 4 -76.97 -12.34 -95.22
N ILE A 5 -78.23 -12.34 -94.77
CA ILE A 5 -78.61 -11.91 -93.41
C ILE A 5 -78.15 -12.96 -92.38
N GLN A 6 -78.25 -14.25 -92.74
CA GLN A 6 -77.77 -15.34 -91.88
C GLN A 6 -76.24 -15.34 -91.79
N GLN A 7 -75.51 -15.09 -92.88
CA GLN A 7 -74.05 -14.90 -92.87
C GLN A 7 -73.62 -13.66 -92.10
N GLN A 8 -74.36 -12.55 -92.18
CA GLN A 8 -74.04 -11.33 -91.40
C GLN A 8 -74.29 -11.52 -89.89
N LEU A 9 -75.36 -12.22 -89.51
CA LEU A 9 -75.57 -12.62 -88.11
C LEU A 9 -74.53 -13.63 -87.64
N GLN A 10 -74.08 -14.54 -88.51
CA GLN A 10 -73.05 -15.52 -88.19
C GLN A 10 -71.64 -14.90 -88.12
N GLN A 11 -71.36 -13.83 -88.89
CA GLN A 11 -70.16 -12.99 -88.75
C GLN A 11 -70.13 -12.24 -87.42
N LEU A 12 -71.27 -11.71 -86.96
CA LEU A 12 -71.42 -11.12 -85.62
C LEU A 12 -71.17 -12.15 -84.50
N VAL A 13 -71.57 -13.42 -84.70
CA VAL A 13 -71.30 -14.52 -83.76
C VAL A 13 -69.82 -14.91 -83.74
N LEU A 14 -69.16 -15.01 -84.90
CA LEU A 14 -67.74 -15.35 -85.01
C LEU A 14 -66.81 -14.30 -84.40
N LEU A 15 -67.23 -13.03 -84.38
CA LEU A 15 -66.52 -11.97 -83.64
C LEU A 15 -66.66 -12.16 -82.12
N SER A 16 -67.80 -12.64 -81.62
CA SER A 16 -67.99 -12.92 -80.19
C SER A 16 -67.25 -14.18 -79.70
N ASP A 17 -67.12 -15.21 -80.54
CA ASP A 17 -66.43 -16.46 -80.18
C ASP A 17 -64.90 -16.30 -80.03
N SER A 18 -64.32 -15.24 -80.61
CA SER A 18 -62.89 -14.92 -80.47
C SER A 18 -62.46 -14.50 -79.05
N VAL A 19 -63.41 -14.22 -78.16
CA VAL A 19 -63.15 -13.89 -76.74
C VAL A 19 -62.98 -15.15 -75.88
N GLY A 20 -63.34 -16.34 -76.38
CA GLY A 20 -63.41 -17.57 -75.58
C GLY A 20 -62.14 -18.41 -75.48
N THR A 21 -61.09 -18.15 -76.26
CA THR A 21 -59.96 -19.10 -76.42
C THR A 21 -58.57 -18.47 -76.26
N ALA A 22 -58.25 -17.98 -75.06
CA ALA A 22 -56.90 -17.91 -74.48
C ALA A 22 -57.07 -17.64 -72.98
N GLY A 23 -56.93 -18.59 -72.06
CA GLY A 23 -55.73 -19.37 -71.80
C GLY A 23 -55.31 -19.08 -70.35
N GLY A 24 -55.52 -20.05 -69.46
CA GLY A 24 -55.02 -19.97 -68.09
C GLY A 24 -53.51 -20.18 -68.05
N ALA A 25 -52.80 -19.35 -67.27
CA ALA A 25 -51.62 -19.70 -66.48
C ALA A 25 -51.14 -18.45 -65.71
N GLY A 26 -50.98 -18.58 -64.38
CA GLY A 26 -49.91 -17.90 -63.65
C GLY A 26 -50.24 -16.60 -62.90
N ALA A 27 -50.31 -16.74 -61.57
CA ALA A 27 -49.66 -15.87 -60.58
C ALA A 27 -49.96 -14.35 -60.57
N GLY A 28 -50.66 -13.96 -59.50
CA GLY A 28 -50.18 -12.99 -58.51
C GLY A 28 -49.35 -11.79 -59.00
N ILE A 29 -50.08 -10.69 -59.17
CA ILE A 29 -49.76 -9.29 -58.81
C ILE A 29 -48.74 -8.57 -59.70
N GLY A 30 -49.29 -7.84 -60.67
CA GLY A 30 -48.67 -6.71 -61.37
C GLY A 30 -49.69 -6.07 -62.31
N GLU A 31 -50.11 -4.85 -61.98
CA GLU A 31 -51.09 -4.02 -62.71
C GLU A 31 -50.85 -3.94 -64.22
N LEU A 32 -51.85 -4.29 -65.04
CA LEU A 32 -51.97 -3.81 -66.43
C LEU A 32 -53.45 -3.68 -66.81
N GLY A 33 -53.79 -2.51 -67.37
CA GLY A 33 -55.13 -2.16 -67.83
C GLY A 33 -55.63 -3.03 -68.98
N GLY A 34 -56.83 -3.58 -68.81
CA GLY A 34 -57.58 -4.27 -69.85
C GLY A 34 -58.66 -3.34 -70.42
N SER A 35 -58.32 -2.57 -71.45
CA SER A 35 -59.27 -1.74 -72.23
C SER A 35 -59.72 -2.41 -73.54
N GLY A 36 -59.26 -3.65 -73.82
CA GLY A 36 -59.39 -4.27 -75.14
C GLY A 36 -60.68 -5.06 -75.41
N SER A 37 -61.55 -5.27 -74.41
CA SER A 37 -62.78 -6.07 -74.59
C SER A 37 -64.06 -5.25 -74.78
N VAL A 38 -64.02 -3.94 -74.53
CA VAL A 38 -65.21 -3.06 -74.60
C VAL A 38 -65.44 -2.55 -76.04
N SER A 39 -64.37 -2.31 -76.80
CA SER A 39 -64.45 -1.72 -78.15
C SER A 39 -65.16 -2.61 -79.18
N THR A 40 -65.06 -3.93 -79.06
CA THR A 40 -65.69 -4.87 -80.00
C THR A 40 -67.20 -5.00 -79.82
N VAL A 41 -67.70 -4.75 -78.60
CA VAL A 41 -69.13 -4.74 -78.32
C VAL A 41 -69.77 -3.44 -78.83
N GLU A 42 -69.09 -2.30 -78.68
CA GLU A 42 -69.55 -1.02 -79.24
C GLU A 42 -69.59 -1.05 -80.77
N GLU A 43 -68.57 -1.59 -81.44
CA GLU A 43 -68.58 -1.76 -82.90
C GLU A 43 -69.70 -2.69 -83.39
N ALA A 44 -70.00 -3.77 -82.65
CA ALA A 44 -71.11 -4.67 -82.96
C ALA A 44 -72.49 -4.00 -82.74
N MET A 45 -72.61 -3.11 -81.75
CA MET A 45 -73.83 -2.33 -81.50
C MET A 45 -74.04 -1.24 -82.54
N GLU A 46 -72.98 -0.58 -83.01
CA GLU A 46 -73.04 0.41 -84.10
C GLU A 46 -73.49 -0.21 -85.43
N GLN A 47 -73.09 -1.45 -85.72
CA GLN A 47 -73.50 -2.19 -86.92
C GLN A 47 -74.95 -2.67 -86.88
N LEU A 48 -75.58 -2.71 -85.70
CA LEU A 48 -76.96 -3.16 -85.54
C LEU A 48 -77.97 -2.14 -86.09
N GLY A 49 -77.68 -0.84 -85.97
CA GLY A 49 -78.55 0.26 -86.41
C GLY A 49 -78.85 0.25 -87.92
N PRO A 50 -77.83 0.23 -88.80
CA PRO A 50 -78.01 0.13 -90.26
C PRO A 50 -78.75 -1.14 -90.69
N LEU A 51 -78.51 -2.26 -89.98
CA LEU A 51 -79.11 -3.56 -90.27
C LEU A 51 -80.61 -3.55 -89.97
N ILE A 52 -81.01 -3.00 -88.81
CA ILE A 52 -82.42 -2.76 -88.47
C ILE A 52 -83.08 -1.85 -89.51
N HIS A 53 -82.41 -0.77 -89.93
CA HIS A 53 -82.96 0.17 -90.91
C HIS A 53 -83.17 -0.46 -92.30
N SER A 54 -82.30 -1.39 -92.70
CA SER A 54 -82.42 -2.16 -93.96
C SER A 54 -83.58 -3.17 -93.93
N VAL A 55 -83.80 -3.82 -92.78
CA VAL A 55 -84.89 -4.80 -92.57
C VAL A 55 -86.26 -4.11 -92.55
N TYR A 56 -86.33 -2.90 -91.99
CA TYR A 56 -87.53 -2.05 -92.03
C TYR A 56 -87.86 -1.60 -93.45
N ARG A 57 -86.87 -1.21 -94.27
CA ARG A 57 -87.07 -0.86 -95.69
C ARG A 57 -87.51 -2.06 -96.54
N ALA A 58 -87.06 -3.27 -96.22
CA ALA A 58 -87.43 -4.49 -96.93
C ALA A 58 -88.76 -5.12 -96.47
N ASN A 59 -89.48 -4.50 -95.54
CA ASN A 59 -90.75 -4.96 -94.94
C ASN A 59 -90.73 -6.39 -94.35
N LYS A 60 -89.55 -6.85 -93.86
CA LYS A 60 -89.33 -8.19 -93.28
C LYS A 60 -89.19 -8.20 -91.76
N GLN A 61 -89.80 -7.22 -91.09
CA GLN A 61 -89.70 -7.00 -89.64
C GLN A 61 -90.11 -8.21 -88.80
N LYS A 62 -91.19 -8.89 -89.19
CA LYS A 62 -91.71 -10.06 -88.45
C LYS A 62 -90.73 -11.24 -88.48
N LEU A 63 -90.08 -11.48 -89.62
CA LEU A 63 -89.10 -12.57 -89.77
C LEU A 63 -87.81 -12.28 -89.01
N PHE A 64 -87.33 -11.03 -89.02
CA PHE A 64 -86.15 -10.65 -88.23
C PHE A 64 -86.40 -10.77 -86.73
N ARG A 65 -87.56 -10.30 -86.24
CA ARG A 65 -87.94 -10.46 -84.83
C ARG A 65 -88.01 -11.93 -84.43
N GLN A 66 -88.62 -12.77 -85.25
CA GLN A 66 -88.68 -14.21 -85.02
C GLN A 66 -87.27 -14.85 -85.01
N GLN A 67 -86.35 -14.37 -85.84
CA GLN A 67 -84.99 -14.88 -85.90
C GLN A 67 -84.12 -14.40 -84.72
N VAL A 68 -84.36 -13.19 -84.21
CA VAL A 68 -83.75 -12.69 -82.96
C VAL A 68 -84.31 -13.45 -81.75
N ASP A 69 -85.61 -13.70 -81.70
CA ASP A 69 -86.23 -14.48 -80.62
C ASP A 69 -85.70 -15.93 -80.61
N LEU A 70 -85.55 -16.56 -81.78
CA LEU A 70 -84.92 -17.88 -81.90
C LEU A 70 -83.43 -17.87 -81.51
N PHE A 71 -82.71 -16.80 -81.82
CA PHE A 71 -81.31 -16.65 -81.43
C PHE A 71 -81.16 -16.46 -79.91
N ALA A 72 -82.00 -15.64 -79.29
CA ALA A 72 -82.05 -15.45 -77.84
C ALA A 72 -82.35 -16.78 -77.14
N GLN A 73 -83.37 -17.51 -77.59
CA GLN A 73 -83.69 -18.85 -77.05
C GLN A 73 -82.53 -19.84 -77.22
N LYS A 74 -81.81 -19.80 -78.34
CA LYS A 74 -80.63 -20.64 -78.55
C LYS A 74 -79.49 -20.28 -77.60
N LYS A 75 -79.23 -18.98 -77.39
CA LYS A 75 -78.20 -18.51 -76.46
C LYS A 75 -78.56 -18.77 -75.00
N ASP A 76 -79.83 -18.63 -74.62
CA ASP A 76 -80.31 -19.01 -73.29
C ASP A 76 -80.17 -20.52 -73.05
N ALA A 77 -80.42 -21.34 -74.08
CA ALA A 77 -80.18 -22.78 -74.01
C ALA A 77 -78.68 -23.14 -73.90
N GLU A 78 -77.81 -22.42 -74.62
CA GLU A 78 -76.34 -22.56 -74.49
C GLU A 78 -75.87 -22.18 -73.08
N ILE A 79 -76.36 -21.06 -72.52
CA ILE A 79 -76.06 -20.62 -71.16
C ILE A 79 -76.58 -21.64 -70.14
N MET A 80 -77.81 -22.13 -70.27
CA MET A 80 -78.37 -23.16 -69.38
C MET A 80 -77.58 -24.46 -69.42
N LYS A 81 -77.09 -24.87 -70.59
CA LYS A 81 -76.23 -26.06 -70.73
C LYS A 81 -74.88 -25.85 -70.07
N LEU A 82 -74.29 -24.66 -70.23
CA LEU A 82 -73.00 -24.31 -69.62
C LEU A 82 -73.12 -24.19 -68.09
N CYS A 83 -74.18 -23.54 -67.60
CA CYS A 83 -74.52 -23.51 -66.19
C CYS A 83 -74.82 -24.91 -65.65
N GLY A 84 -75.54 -25.77 -66.38
CA GLY A 84 -75.80 -27.15 -65.98
C GLY A 84 -74.53 -28.00 -65.84
N ASN A 85 -73.55 -27.79 -66.73
CA ASN A 85 -72.29 -28.53 -66.73
C ASN A 85 -71.31 -28.04 -65.64
N TYR A 86 -71.23 -26.73 -65.39
CA TYR A 86 -70.18 -26.13 -64.54
C TYR A 86 -70.68 -25.57 -63.20
N HIS A 87 -71.99 -25.56 -62.93
CA HIS A 87 -72.54 -25.05 -61.67
C HIS A 87 -71.97 -25.79 -60.45
N GLN A 88 -71.79 -27.10 -60.54
CA GLN A 88 -71.28 -27.90 -59.43
C GLN A 88 -69.82 -27.56 -59.11
N GLU A 89 -68.97 -27.36 -60.12
CA GLU A 89 -67.58 -26.94 -59.93
C GLU A 89 -67.47 -25.50 -59.41
N PHE A 90 -68.36 -24.62 -59.85
CA PHE A 90 -68.45 -23.25 -59.35
C PHE A 90 -68.86 -23.23 -57.85
N VAL A 91 -69.88 -23.99 -57.47
CA VAL A 91 -70.31 -24.10 -56.07
C VAL A 91 -69.20 -24.70 -55.20
N GLN A 92 -68.49 -25.71 -55.69
CA GLN A 92 -67.33 -26.27 -54.99
C GLN A 92 -66.21 -25.23 -54.81
N SER A 93 -65.92 -24.43 -55.83
CA SER A 93 -64.91 -23.37 -55.76
C SER A 93 -65.29 -22.28 -54.77
N VAL A 94 -66.56 -21.86 -54.73
CA VAL A 94 -67.08 -20.90 -53.74
C VAL A 94 -67.02 -21.49 -52.32
N ALA A 95 -67.37 -22.77 -52.15
CA ALA A 95 -67.27 -23.44 -50.86
C ALA A 95 -65.81 -23.54 -50.37
N GLN A 96 -64.86 -23.81 -51.27
CA GLN A 96 -63.43 -23.79 -50.95
C GLN A 96 -62.95 -22.39 -50.56
N LEU A 97 -63.40 -21.34 -51.25
CA LEU A 97 -63.07 -19.95 -50.93
C LEU A 97 -63.59 -19.54 -49.55
N LEU A 98 -64.81 -19.96 -49.19
CA LEU A 98 -65.36 -19.75 -47.86
C LEU A 98 -64.55 -20.48 -46.79
N LYS A 99 -64.14 -21.72 -47.06
CA LYS A 99 -63.28 -22.50 -46.16
C LYS A 99 -61.91 -21.87 -45.98
N VAL A 100 -61.29 -21.38 -47.05
CA VAL A 100 -60.03 -20.63 -46.99
C VAL A 100 -60.21 -19.37 -46.15
N ARG A 101 -61.28 -18.59 -46.37
CA ARG A 101 -61.58 -17.39 -45.56
C ARG A 101 -61.69 -17.72 -44.07
N GLN A 102 -62.39 -18.80 -43.73
CA GLN A 102 -62.53 -19.24 -42.35
C GLN A 102 -61.17 -19.64 -41.75
N ASN A 103 -60.39 -20.47 -42.46
CA ASN A 103 -59.04 -20.86 -42.03
C ASN A 103 -58.10 -19.65 -41.88
N THR A 104 -58.18 -18.65 -42.77
CA THR A 104 -57.40 -17.42 -42.67
C THR A 104 -57.80 -16.59 -41.46
N SER A 105 -59.11 -16.52 -41.15
CA SER A 105 -59.61 -15.87 -39.93
C SER A 105 -59.10 -16.56 -38.67
N GLU A 106 -59.18 -17.89 -38.60
CA GLU A 106 -58.67 -18.67 -37.47
C GLU A 106 -57.15 -18.53 -37.32
N LEU A 107 -56.42 -18.50 -38.43
CA LEU A 107 -54.98 -18.27 -38.42
C LEU A 107 -54.66 -16.85 -37.92
N GLN A 108 -55.40 -15.84 -38.36
CA GLN A 108 -55.24 -14.47 -37.89
C GLN A 108 -55.46 -14.37 -36.38
N GLU A 109 -56.50 -15.00 -35.85
CA GLU A 109 -56.75 -15.05 -34.40
C GLU A 109 -55.60 -15.73 -33.65
N LYS A 110 -55.12 -16.89 -34.13
CA LYS A 110 -53.97 -17.58 -33.55
C LYS A 110 -52.69 -16.75 -33.60
N VAL A 111 -52.43 -16.05 -34.70
CA VAL A 111 -51.25 -15.17 -34.86
C VAL A 111 -51.32 -13.99 -33.90
N VAL A 112 -52.49 -13.36 -33.75
CA VAL A 112 -52.68 -12.27 -32.80
C VAL A 112 -52.52 -12.78 -31.35
N GLY A 113 -53.09 -13.94 -31.03
CA GLY A 113 -52.95 -14.59 -29.72
C GLY A 113 -51.50 -14.91 -29.37
N LEU A 114 -50.77 -15.57 -30.28
CA LEU A 114 -49.35 -15.86 -30.14
C LEU A 114 -48.52 -14.58 -29.98
N ASN A 115 -48.77 -13.54 -30.78
CA ASN A 115 -48.07 -12.27 -30.64
C ASN A 115 -48.31 -11.63 -29.26
N ALA A 116 -49.55 -11.66 -28.75
CA ALA A 116 -49.85 -11.15 -27.42
C ALA A 116 -49.14 -11.96 -26.31
N GLU A 117 -49.06 -13.28 -26.45
CA GLU A 117 -48.35 -14.13 -25.49
C GLU A 117 -46.83 -13.94 -25.54
N VAL A 118 -46.25 -13.82 -26.74
CA VAL A 118 -44.83 -13.49 -26.94
C VAL A 118 -44.50 -12.12 -26.36
N GLN A 119 -45.37 -11.12 -26.53
CA GLN A 119 -45.16 -9.81 -25.92
C GLN A 119 -45.26 -9.86 -24.39
N ARG A 120 -46.21 -10.62 -23.84
CA ARG A 120 -46.38 -10.75 -22.38
C ARG A 120 -45.18 -11.46 -21.75
N SER A 121 -44.75 -12.57 -22.34
CA SER A 121 -43.55 -13.30 -21.90
C SER A 121 -42.27 -12.47 -22.10
N GLY A 122 -42.16 -11.74 -23.21
CA GLY A 122 -41.07 -10.81 -23.49
C GLY A 122 -40.96 -9.67 -22.48
N LYS A 123 -42.09 -9.06 -22.07
CA LYS A 123 -42.12 -8.03 -21.02
C LYS A 123 -41.69 -8.60 -19.66
N SER A 124 -42.24 -9.74 -19.25
CA SER A 124 -41.83 -10.38 -17.99
C SER A 124 -40.35 -10.76 -17.98
N LEU A 125 -39.82 -11.25 -19.10
CA LEU A 125 -38.39 -11.56 -19.25
C LEU A 125 -37.53 -10.29 -19.17
N TYR A 126 -37.97 -9.19 -19.79
CA TYR A 126 -37.29 -7.90 -19.73
C TYR A 126 -37.20 -7.37 -18.28
N GLU A 127 -38.30 -7.41 -17.54
CA GLU A 127 -38.35 -7.00 -16.13
C GLU A 127 -37.38 -7.84 -15.27
N LYS A 128 -37.41 -9.16 -15.42
CA LYS A 128 -36.47 -10.06 -14.73
C LYS A 128 -35.01 -9.78 -15.10
N LYS A 129 -34.74 -9.49 -16.38
CA LYS A 129 -33.39 -9.12 -16.83
C LYS A 129 -32.94 -7.79 -16.22
N ALA A 130 -33.82 -6.80 -16.12
CA ALA A 130 -33.53 -5.52 -15.48
C ALA A 130 -33.18 -5.71 -13.99
N GLN A 131 -33.96 -6.51 -13.26
CA GLN A 131 -33.68 -6.87 -11.86
C GLN A 131 -32.36 -7.63 -11.71
N LEU A 132 -32.05 -8.54 -12.63
CA LEU A 132 -30.78 -9.27 -12.60
C LEU A 132 -29.58 -8.34 -12.86
N LEU A 133 -29.73 -7.33 -13.72
CA LEU A 133 -28.69 -6.33 -13.94
C LEU A 133 -28.48 -5.43 -12.72
N SER A 134 -29.56 -5.02 -12.02
CA SER A 134 -29.42 -4.24 -10.79
C SER A 134 -28.73 -5.05 -9.69
N LEU A 135 -29.12 -6.30 -9.49
CA LEU A 135 -28.47 -7.21 -8.54
C LEU A 135 -27.00 -7.45 -8.87
N ARG A 136 -26.65 -7.61 -10.16
CA ARG A 136 -25.24 -7.73 -10.58
C ARG A 136 -24.43 -6.46 -10.29
N ARG A 137 -25.04 -5.28 -10.43
CA ARG A 137 -24.39 -4.01 -10.09
C ARG A 137 -24.14 -3.90 -8.59
N GLU A 138 -25.13 -4.26 -7.78
CA GLU A 138 -25.01 -4.34 -6.33
C GLU A 138 -23.93 -5.35 -5.91
N GLN A 139 -23.94 -6.56 -6.48
CA GLN A 139 -22.91 -7.56 -6.25
C GLN A 139 -21.50 -7.05 -6.58
N ARG A 140 -21.34 -6.35 -7.71
CA ARG A 140 -20.05 -5.75 -8.09
C ARG A 140 -19.61 -4.68 -7.09
N ASN A 141 -20.54 -3.86 -6.61
CA ASN A 141 -20.23 -2.85 -5.59
C ASN A 141 -19.85 -3.51 -4.26
N LEU A 142 -20.55 -4.57 -3.87
CA LEU A 142 -20.29 -5.33 -2.66
C LEU A 142 -18.92 -6.03 -2.70
N GLN A 143 -18.54 -6.56 -3.87
CA GLN A 143 -17.22 -7.12 -4.09
C GLN A 143 -16.12 -6.07 -3.93
N LYS A 144 -16.27 -4.91 -4.57
CA LYS A 144 -15.32 -3.78 -4.41
C LYS A 144 -15.18 -3.33 -2.97
N ALA A 145 -16.29 -3.24 -2.24
CA ALA A 145 -16.28 -2.90 -0.81
C ALA A 145 -15.55 -3.98 0.01
N THR A 146 -15.77 -5.25 -0.30
CA THR A 146 -15.11 -6.37 0.37
C THR A 146 -13.59 -6.36 0.13
N ASP A 147 -13.16 -6.11 -1.11
CA ASP A 147 -11.75 -6.02 -1.47
C ASP A 147 -11.08 -4.81 -0.79
N ALA A 148 -11.77 -3.67 -0.72
CA ALA A 148 -11.30 -2.49 0.01
C ALA A 148 -11.15 -2.74 1.52
N VAL A 149 -12.12 -3.41 2.14
CA VAL A 149 -12.07 -3.77 3.56
C VAL A 149 -10.91 -4.73 3.84
N LYS A 150 -10.69 -5.72 2.97
CA LYS A 150 -9.54 -6.64 3.08
C LYS A 150 -8.21 -5.89 3.03
N GLY A 151 -8.06 -4.97 2.08
CA GLY A 151 -6.86 -4.11 2.01
C GLY A 151 -6.65 -3.30 3.28
N CYS A 152 -7.72 -2.65 3.80
CA CYS A 152 -7.65 -1.90 5.06
C CYS A 152 -7.25 -2.80 6.26
N LEU A 153 -7.75 -4.03 6.31
CA LEU A 153 -7.43 -4.98 7.37
C LEU A 153 -5.96 -5.42 7.31
N GLU A 154 -5.41 -5.64 6.12
CA GLU A 154 -4.00 -5.97 5.95
C GLU A 154 -3.10 -4.83 6.45
N VAL A 155 -3.42 -3.58 6.09
CA VAL A 155 -2.69 -2.39 6.58
C VAL A 155 -2.73 -2.29 8.10
N MET A 156 -3.91 -2.50 8.69
CA MET A 156 -4.06 -2.52 10.15
C MET A 156 -3.26 -3.65 10.80
N ARG A 157 -3.20 -4.83 10.19
CA ARG A 157 -2.41 -5.96 10.68
C ARG A 157 -0.91 -5.66 10.63
N MET A 158 -0.45 -4.99 9.57
CA MET A 158 0.95 -4.57 9.46
C MET A 158 1.31 -3.52 10.53
N ALA A 159 0.41 -2.55 10.79
CA ALA A 159 0.60 -1.59 11.86
C ALA A 159 0.62 -2.24 13.26
N ALA A 160 -0.27 -3.21 13.51
CA ALA A 160 -0.26 -3.98 14.75
C ALA A 160 1.00 -4.84 14.89
N SER A 161 1.47 -5.45 13.80
CA SER A 161 2.72 -6.21 13.78
C SER A 161 3.94 -5.32 14.04
N PHE A 162 3.92 -4.07 13.59
CA PHE A 162 4.98 -3.10 13.93
C PHE A 162 5.02 -2.85 15.44
N ASP A 163 3.87 -2.64 16.07
CA ASP A 163 3.81 -2.41 17.52
C ASP A 163 4.33 -3.62 18.33
N ASP A 164 4.04 -4.84 17.87
CA ASP A 164 4.56 -6.07 18.46
C ASP A 164 6.08 -6.23 18.25
N GLN A 165 6.57 -5.89 17.06
CA GLN A 165 8.01 -5.91 16.74
C GLN A 165 8.81 -4.92 17.58
N VAL A 166 8.27 -3.70 17.79
CA VAL A 166 8.89 -2.70 18.67
C VAL A 166 8.91 -3.20 20.11
N SER A 167 7.82 -3.83 20.57
CA SER A 167 7.74 -4.39 21.92
C SER A 167 8.71 -5.57 22.13
N SER A 168 8.93 -6.37 21.08
CA SER A 168 9.85 -7.52 21.08
C SER A 168 11.31 -7.16 20.81
N LYS A 169 11.66 -5.85 20.77
CA LYS A 169 13.01 -5.32 20.45
C LYS A 169 13.54 -5.71 19.07
N GLN A 170 12.66 -6.11 18.13
CA GLN A 170 13.03 -6.46 16.76
C GLN A 170 13.02 -5.22 15.86
N TYR A 171 13.91 -4.27 16.15
CA TYR A 171 13.90 -2.95 15.50
C TYR A 171 14.12 -2.99 13.99
N TYR A 172 14.97 -3.90 13.50
CA TYR A 172 15.19 -4.07 12.06
C TYR A 172 13.92 -4.50 11.32
N ALA A 173 13.20 -5.46 11.89
CA ALA A 173 11.91 -5.89 11.35
C ALA A 173 10.89 -4.74 11.40
N GLY A 174 10.88 -3.98 12.50
CA GLY A 174 10.06 -2.77 12.67
C GLY A 174 10.31 -1.70 11.60
N ILE A 175 11.58 -1.40 11.26
CA ILE A 175 11.90 -0.45 10.19
C ILE A 175 11.42 -0.97 8.84
N LYS A 176 11.61 -2.26 8.56
CA LYS A 176 11.18 -2.88 7.30
C LYS A 176 9.66 -2.89 7.15
N THR A 177 8.92 -3.20 8.23
CA THR A 177 7.46 -3.15 8.22
C THR A 177 6.97 -1.72 8.05
N LEU A 178 7.59 -0.73 8.71
CA LEU A 178 7.28 0.68 8.52
C LEU A 178 7.55 1.16 7.08
N GLY A 179 8.67 0.76 6.48
CA GLY A 179 8.97 1.04 5.08
C GLY A 179 7.93 0.40 4.14
N SER A 180 7.58 -0.86 4.39
CA SER A 180 6.54 -1.56 3.62
C SER A 180 5.16 -0.90 3.77
N LEU A 181 4.85 -0.36 4.96
CA LEU A 181 3.63 0.38 5.23
C LEU A 181 3.58 1.69 4.43
N LYS A 182 4.73 2.36 4.28
CA LYS A 182 4.85 3.59 3.50
C LYS A 182 4.79 3.35 2.00
N ASP A 183 5.50 2.32 1.51
CA ASP A 183 5.66 2.09 0.08
C ASP A 183 4.51 1.29 -0.53
N THR A 184 4.03 0.26 0.16
CA THR A 184 3.03 -0.69 -0.38
C THR A 184 1.62 -0.37 0.09
N CYS A 185 1.45 0.04 1.36
CA CYS A 185 0.13 0.16 1.97
C CYS A 185 -0.52 1.54 1.78
N LEU A 186 0.25 2.64 1.81
CA LEU A 186 -0.28 3.98 1.58
C LEU A 186 -1.00 4.13 0.22
N PRO A 187 -0.44 3.66 -0.92
CA PRO A 187 -1.10 3.82 -2.22
C PRO A 187 -2.46 3.12 -2.28
N GLN A 188 -2.64 2.01 -1.57
CA GLN A 188 -3.88 1.22 -1.58
C GLN A 188 -5.01 1.85 -0.76
N VAL A 189 -4.67 2.59 0.31
CA VAL A 189 -5.63 3.06 1.31
C VAL A 189 -5.83 4.59 1.29
N ARG A 190 -5.04 5.33 0.50
CA ARG A 190 -5.18 6.78 0.28
C ARG A 190 -6.61 7.32 0.06
N PRO A 191 -7.50 6.67 -0.71
CA PRO A 191 -8.86 7.21 -0.90
C PRO A 191 -9.76 7.09 0.35
N TYR A 192 -9.35 6.35 1.37
CA TYR A 192 -10.14 6.12 2.59
C TYR A 192 -9.63 6.98 3.75
N SER A 193 -10.51 7.28 4.71
CA SER A 193 -10.15 8.02 5.94
C SER A 193 -9.02 7.34 6.73
N LEU A 194 -8.93 6.01 6.65
CA LEU A 194 -7.85 5.23 7.23
C LEU A 194 -6.46 5.63 6.67
N GLY A 195 -6.36 5.95 5.38
CA GLY A 195 -5.11 6.39 4.77
C GLY A 195 -4.63 7.70 5.36
N GLN A 196 -5.54 8.66 5.57
CA GLN A 196 -5.23 9.95 6.21
C GLN A 196 -4.85 9.78 7.69
N MET A 197 -5.51 8.86 8.42
CA MET A 197 -5.14 8.53 9.79
C MET A 197 -3.72 7.93 9.83
N LEU A 198 -3.40 7.04 8.89
CA LEU A 198 -2.11 6.38 8.83
C LEU A 198 -0.99 7.36 8.47
N GLU A 199 -1.21 8.27 7.52
CA GLU A 199 -0.23 9.33 7.19
C GLU A 199 0.10 10.20 8.41
N ARG A 200 -0.88 10.48 9.27
CA ARG A 200 -0.66 11.19 10.54
C ARG A 200 0.00 10.30 11.61
N ALA A 201 -0.23 8.99 11.57
CA ALA A 201 0.32 8.05 12.53
C ALA A 201 1.77 7.66 12.25
N ILE A 202 2.22 7.66 10.99
CA ILE A 202 3.59 7.25 10.61
C ILE A 202 4.66 8.02 11.39
N PRO A 203 4.64 9.37 11.49
CA PRO A 203 5.62 10.10 12.30
C PRO A 203 5.58 9.72 13.78
N ALA A 204 4.39 9.42 14.32
CA ALA A 204 4.25 8.96 15.70
C ALA A 204 4.81 7.55 15.90
N MET A 205 4.67 6.66 14.91
CA MET A 205 5.28 5.33 14.90
C MET A 205 6.80 5.41 14.82
N GLU A 206 7.35 6.31 13.98
CA GLU A 206 8.79 6.61 13.93
C GLU A 206 9.30 7.12 15.29
N ALA A 207 8.59 8.06 15.91
CA ALA A 207 8.95 8.58 17.23
C ALA A 207 8.88 7.48 18.31
N LYS A 208 7.89 6.57 18.25
CA LYS A 208 7.79 5.43 19.17
C LYS A 208 8.98 4.48 19.03
N LEU A 209 9.39 4.19 17.79
CA LEU A 209 10.56 3.36 17.51
C LEU A 209 11.86 4.02 18.04
N GLN A 210 12.01 5.32 17.82
CA GLN A 210 13.15 6.10 18.33
C GLN A 210 13.21 6.11 19.86
N ALA A 211 12.08 6.34 20.52
CA ALA A 211 12.00 6.34 21.97
C ALA A 211 12.30 4.96 22.56
N ALA A 212 11.87 3.87 21.90
CA ALA A 212 12.20 2.51 22.30
C ALA A 212 13.70 2.22 22.14
N ALA A 213 14.30 2.60 21.00
CA ALA A 213 15.73 2.44 20.76
C ALA A 213 16.57 3.22 21.78
N MET A 214 16.20 4.47 22.08
CA MET A 214 16.92 5.28 23.06
C MET A 214 16.76 4.74 24.48
N ARG A 215 15.60 4.16 24.81
CA ARG A 215 15.40 3.47 26.09
C ARG A 215 16.36 2.30 26.24
N ASP A 216 16.52 1.47 25.21
CA ASP A 216 17.48 0.37 25.24
C ASP A 216 18.94 0.84 25.38
N VAL A 217 19.30 1.98 24.77
CA VAL A 217 20.62 2.61 24.99
C VAL A 217 20.78 3.07 26.43
N ARG A 218 19.74 3.63 27.05
CA ARG A 218 19.76 4.05 28.46
C ARG A 218 19.82 2.87 29.43
N ASP A 219 19.10 1.79 29.14
CA ASP A 219 19.17 0.54 29.90
C ASP A 219 20.59 -0.05 29.80
N TRP A 220 21.19 -0.03 28.60
CA TRP A 220 22.58 -0.41 28.42
C TRP A 220 23.54 0.47 29.23
N PHE A 221 23.32 1.78 29.31
CA PHE A 221 24.14 2.63 30.17
C PHE A 221 24.02 2.29 31.66
N TYR A 222 22.85 1.85 32.10
CA TYR A 222 22.65 1.41 33.48
C TYR A 222 23.49 0.15 33.77
N ASP A 223 23.47 -0.83 32.87
CA ASP A 223 24.30 -2.03 32.98
C ASP A 223 25.79 -1.70 32.85
N LEU A 224 26.12 -0.75 31.98
CA LEU A 224 27.46 -0.23 31.78
C LEU A 224 28.02 0.37 33.07
N LYS A 225 27.19 0.99 33.93
CA LYS A 225 27.65 1.57 35.19
C LYS A 225 28.31 0.52 36.12
N ALA A 226 27.73 -0.68 36.19
CA ALA A 226 28.30 -1.76 37.01
C ALA A 226 29.65 -2.22 36.45
N THR A 227 29.70 -2.44 35.13
CA THR A 227 30.94 -2.87 34.46
C THR A 227 32.02 -1.79 34.44
N THR A 228 31.67 -0.50 34.32
CA THR A 228 32.65 0.61 34.39
C THR A 228 33.36 0.63 35.73
N ARG A 229 32.65 0.36 36.82
CA ARG A 229 33.25 0.31 38.15
C ARG A 229 34.24 -0.84 38.30
N GLU A 230 33.89 -2.00 37.75
CA GLU A 230 34.76 -3.18 37.72
C GLU A 230 36.01 -2.92 36.89
N ILE A 231 35.85 -2.34 35.70
CA ILE A 231 36.96 -1.93 34.82
C ILE A 231 37.88 -0.95 35.54
N GLY A 232 37.34 0.09 36.17
CA GLY A 232 38.13 1.06 36.92
C GLY A 232 38.88 0.44 38.09
N SER A 233 38.24 -0.48 38.83
CA SER A 233 38.89 -1.22 39.92
C SER A 233 40.01 -2.13 39.42
N HIS A 234 39.79 -2.82 38.30
CA HIS A 234 40.75 -3.73 37.70
C HIS A 234 42.01 -2.98 37.22
N LEU A 235 41.83 -1.86 36.53
CA LEU A 235 42.92 -1.04 36.03
C LEU A 235 43.69 -0.35 37.15
N THR A 236 42.99 0.12 38.19
CA THR A 236 43.64 0.65 39.38
C THR A 236 44.45 -0.43 40.10
N ALA A 237 43.93 -1.65 40.20
CA ALA A 237 44.66 -2.78 40.79
C ALA A 237 45.88 -3.20 39.96
N ARG A 238 45.76 -3.24 38.62
CA ARG A 238 46.86 -3.49 37.68
C ARG A 238 47.95 -2.43 37.85
N MET A 239 47.59 -1.16 37.85
CA MET A 239 48.56 -0.08 38.05
C MET A 239 49.19 -0.10 39.43
N ARG A 240 48.43 -0.45 40.47
CA ARG A 240 48.98 -0.59 41.83
C ARG A 240 49.99 -1.74 41.93
N LYS A 241 49.74 -2.88 41.28
CA LYS A 241 50.71 -4.00 41.18
C LYS A 241 51.97 -3.55 40.45
N LYS A 242 51.83 -2.85 39.31
CA LYS A 242 52.97 -2.24 38.60
C LYS A 242 53.75 -1.34 39.56
N GLN A 243 53.09 -0.43 40.28
CA GLN A 243 53.75 0.51 41.19
C GLN A 243 54.44 -0.18 42.39
N GLN A 244 53.87 -1.24 42.95
CA GLN A 244 54.48 -2.01 44.02
C GLN A 244 55.71 -2.78 43.54
N ALA A 245 55.62 -3.47 42.39
CA ALA A 245 56.76 -4.15 41.79
C ALA A 245 57.92 -3.17 41.50
N TRP A 246 57.58 -1.92 41.18
CA TRP A 246 58.56 -0.84 41.03
C TRP A 246 59.21 -0.42 42.35
N GLN A 247 58.43 -0.22 43.41
CA GLN A 247 58.93 0.16 44.73
C GLN A 247 59.80 -0.93 45.36
N ASP A 248 59.38 -2.19 45.24
CA ASP A 248 60.14 -3.35 45.75
C ASP A 248 61.48 -3.51 45.01
N ARG A 249 61.51 -3.16 43.71
CA ARG A 249 62.75 -3.17 42.92
C ARG A 249 63.63 -1.97 43.23
N ASP A 250 63.09 -0.76 43.37
CA ASP A 250 63.88 0.42 43.75
C ASP A 250 64.56 0.24 45.12
N ALA A 251 63.85 -0.41 46.07
CA ALA A 251 64.41 -0.79 47.37
C ALA A 251 65.45 -1.94 47.30
N GLY A 252 65.34 -2.83 46.29
CA GLY A 252 66.22 -3.99 46.10
C GLY A 252 67.41 -3.77 45.16
N THR A 253 67.42 -2.69 44.37
CA THR A 253 68.39 -2.47 43.29
C THR A 253 69.45 -1.44 43.69
N GLN A 254 70.18 -1.72 44.77
CA GLN A 254 71.46 -1.03 45.01
C GLN A 254 72.59 -1.62 44.14
N ASP A 255 72.34 -2.75 43.45
CA ASP A 255 73.35 -3.42 42.63
C ASP A 255 72.72 -4.10 41.40
N ARG A 256 73.18 -3.68 40.19
CA ARG A 256 73.07 -4.34 38.87
C ARG A 256 71.77 -4.14 38.05
N TYR A 257 71.81 -3.35 36.97
CA TYR A 257 71.92 -3.81 35.55
C TYR A 257 71.81 -2.64 34.54
N TYR A 258 72.28 -2.91 33.32
CA TYR A 258 72.61 -2.02 32.19
C TYR A 258 71.45 -1.38 31.41
N ALA A 259 70.20 -1.50 31.86
CA ALA A 259 69.06 -0.87 31.21
C ALA A 259 68.57 0.30 32.07
N SER A 260 68.30 1.46 31.44
CA SER A 260 67.61 2.54 32.14
C SER A 260 66.30 2.01 32.71
N SER A 261 65.97 2.40 33.94
CA SER A 261 64.72 2.06 34.63
C SER A 261 63.49 2.20 33.71
N ALA A 262 63.46 3.24 32.86
CA ALA A 262 62.40 3.47 31.88
C ALA A 262 62.31 2.43 30.75
N VAL A 263 63.42 1.84 30.31
CA VAL A 263 63.44 0.81 29.24
C VAL A 263 62.94 -0.54 29.76
N GLN A 264 63.29 -0.87 31.01
CA GLN A 264 62.82 -2.09 31.66
C GLN A 264 61.31 -2.04 31.97
N PHE A 265 60.75 -0.84 32.23
CA PHE A 265 59.29 -0.64 32.40
C PHE A 265 58.49 -1.17 31.22
N VAL A 266 58.93 -0.80 30.01
CA VAL A 266 58.26 -1.12 28.75
C VAL A 266 58.37 -2.61 28.45
N LEU A 267 59.50 -3.24 28.81
CA LEU A 267 59.71 -4.69 28.61
C LEU A 267 58.80 -5.55 29.50
N ASP A 268 58.42 -5.07 30.68
CA ASP A 268 57.46 -5.78 31.56
C ASP A 268 56.00 -5.65 31.09
N GLU A 269 55.68 -4.71 30.20
CA GLU A 269 54.30 -4.54 29.69
C GLU A 269 53.85 -5.68 28.75
N GLU A 270 54.78 -6.37 28.10
CA GLU A 270 54.48 -7.46 27.16
C GLU A 270 53.98 -8.74 27.86
N PHE A 271 54.16 -8.88 29.19
CA PHE A 271 53.81 -10.09 29.94
C PHE A 271 52.45 -10.05 30.67
N ASP A 272 51.84 -8.87 30.84
CA ASP A 272 50.50 -8.71 31.45
C ASP A 272 49.42 -8.65 30.35
N SER A 273 49.33 -9.71 29.56
CA SER A 273 48.27 -9.93 28.57
C SER A 273 47.00 -10.49 29.23
N GLU A 274 46.45 -9.76 30.20
CA GLU A 274 45.05 -9.95 30.59
C GLU A 274 44.18 -9.31 29.49
N GLU A 275 43.28 -10.10 28.90
CA GLU A 275 42.40 -9.63 27.82
C GLU A 275 41.60 -8.40 28.29
N PRO A 276 41.55 -7.32 27.47
CA PRO A 276 40.73 -6.17 27.80
C PRO A 276 39.28 -6.62 27.92
N MET A 277 38.64 -6.30 29.04
CA MET A 277 37.24 -6.61 29.28
C MET A 277 36.39 -6.08 28.12
N ALA A 278 35.83 -6.99 27.33
CA ALA A 278 35.13 -6.65 26.10
C ALA A 278 33.74 -6.11 26.42
N ILE A 279 33.51 -4.83 26.17
CA ILE A 279 32.23 -4.17 26.38
C ILE A 279 31.41 -4.28 25.10
N SER A 280 30.20 -4.83 25.19
CA SER A 280 29.31 -4.96 24.04
C SER A 280 28.69 -3.59 23.68
N MET A 281 29.18 -2.99 22.60
CA MET A 281 28.65 -1.72 22.07
C MET A 281 27.39 -1.90 21.20
N THR A 282 26.81 -3.11 21.17
CA THR A 282 25.69 -3.48 20.31
C THR A 282 24.47 -2.56 20.45
N PRO A 283 24.01 -2.18 21.65
CA PRO A 283 22.84 -1.30 21.79
C PRO A 283 23.07 0.10 21.20
N MET A 284 24.30 0.64 21.33
CA MET A 284 24.68 1.91 20.71
C MET A 284 24.62 1.81 19.18
N TYR A 285 25.17 0.75 18.59
CA TYR A 285 25.13 0.55 17.14
C TYR A 285 23.72 0.33 16.60
N GLN A 286 22.89 -0.40 17.34
CA GLN A 286 21.48 -0.57 16.99
C GLN A 286 20.74 0.77 17.02
N GLY A 287 20.91 1.56 18.08
CA GLY A 287 20.36 2.92 18.17
C GLY A 287 20.84 3.79 17.00
N LEU A 288 22.14 3.83 16.75
CA LEU A 288 22.73 4.61 15.66
C LEU A 288 22.14 4.21 14.30
N HIS A 289 22.04 2.91 14.03
CA HIS A 289 21.48 2.40 12.78
C HIS A 289 20.02 2.80 12.59
N ILE A 290 19.20 2.72 13.64
CA ILE A 290 17.79 3.09 13.60
C ILE A 290 17.64 4.57 13.27
N TYR A 291 18.38 5.44 13.98
CA TYR A 291 18.33 6.88 13.75
C TYR A 291 18.91 7.29 12.39
N GLU A 292 19.90 6.56 11.87
CA GLU A 292 20.43 6.77 10.53
C GLU A 292 19.41 6.42 9.45
N LYS A 293 18.71 5.28 9.58
CA LYS A 293 17.63 4.89 8.66
C LYS A 293 16.44 5.85 8.67
N LEU A 294 16.21 6.54 9.79
CA LEU A 294 15.20 7.59 9.92
C LEU A 294 15.71 8.99 9.53
N GLY A 295 16.99 9.13 9.17
CA GLY A 295 17.59 10.42 8.77
C GLY A 295 17.82 11.41 9.91
N ARG A 296 17.73 10.98 11.18
CA ARG A 296 17.81 11.84 12.39
C ARG A 296 19.06 11.55 13.23
N ARG A 297 20.19 11.24 12.58
CA ARG A 297 21.48 10.94 13.24
C ARG A 297 21.97 12.05 14.18
N ALA A 298 21.78 13.32 13.80
CA ALA A 298 22.22 14.46 14.60
C ALA A 298 21.50 14.56 15.96
N GLU A 299 20.22 14.19 15.98
CA GLU A 299 19.42 14.23 17.21
C GLU A 299 19.84 13.15 18.19
N PHE A 300 20.07 11.92 17.70
CA PHE A 300 20.64 10.84 18.50
C PHE A 300 21.99 11.22 19.11
N ARG A 301 22.87 11.85 18.32
CA ARG A 301 24.16 12.32 18.81
C ARG A 301 24.00 13.30 19.97
N ARG A 302 23.10 14.27 19.84
CA ARG A 302 22.84 15.26 20.90
C ARG A 302 22.31 14.60 22.18
N GLU A 303 21.26 13.78 22.07
CA GLU A 303 20.68 13.08 23.23
C GLU A 303 21.69 12.15 23.91
N PHE A 304 22.54 11.48 23.13
CA PHE A 304 23.61 10.64 23.64
C PHE A 304 24.65 11.47 24.43
N ILE A 305 25.10 12.60 23.89
CA ILE A 305 26.06 13.49 24.56
C ILE A 305 25.47 14.00 25.89
N ASP A 306 24.22 14.45 25.87
CA ASP A 306 23.52 14.99 27.03
C ASP A 306 23.33 13.92 28.13
N ASP A 307 22.96 12.69 27.75
CA ASP A 307 22.81 11.57 28.68
C ASP A 307 24.15 11.17 29.31
N ARG A 308 25.24 11.14 28.53
CA ARG A 308 26.59 10.84 29.04
C ARG A 308 27.13 11.95 29.95
N ALA A 309 26.89 13.21 29.63
CA ALA A 309 27.22 14.34 30.50
C ALA A 309 26.46 14.27 31.83
N SER A 310 25.18 13.92 31.77
CA SER A 310 24.34 13.72 32.96
C SER A 310 24.87 12.57 33.83
N GLN A 311 25.29 11.46 33.23
CA GLN A 311 25.91 10.34 33.96
C GLN A 311 27.19 10.74 34.67
N LEU A 312 28.07 11.48 34.00
CA LEU A 312 29.29 12.00 34.64
C LEU A 312 28.94 12.92 35.81
N SER A 313 27.97 13.83 35.65
CA SER A 313 27.53 14.70 36.75
C SER A 313 26.98 13.92 37.94
N LEU A 314 26.29 12.80 37.71
CA LEU A 314 25.78 11.93 38.78
C LEU A 314 26.90 11.21 39.53
N ILE A 315 27.95 10.79 38.82
CA ILE A 315 29.14 10.19 39.44
C ILE A 315 29.85 11.22 40.32
N LEU A 316 30.02 12.45 39.80
CA LEU A 316 30.75 13.52 40.48
C LEU A 316 29.98 14.16 41.65
N ASN A 317 28.65 14.11 41.65
CA ASN A 317 27.80 14.61 42.74
C ASN A 317 27.60 13.59 43.89
N ALA A 318 28.28 12.44 43.85
CA ALA A 318 28.25 11.49 44.95
C ALA A 318 28.77 12.15 46.25
N PRO A 319 28.09 11.99 47.40
CA PRO A 319 28.53 12.60 48.65
C PRO A 319 29.83 11.96 49.13
N VAL A 320 30.96 12.63 48.86
CA VAL A 320 32.27 12.23 49.39
C VAL A 320 32.54 12.98 50.69
N ARG A 321 32.84 12.25 51.75
CA ARG A 321 33.34 12.76 53.03
C ARG A 321 34.67 12.10 53.35
N PHE A 322 35.67 12.86 53.76
CA PHE A 322 37.03 12.35 53.99
C PHE A 322 37.21 11.98 55.47
N SER A 323 36.55 10.90 55.89
CA SER A 323 36.87 10.23 57.15
C SER A 323 37.67 8.95 56.88
N LEU A 324 38.50 8.51 57.83
CA LEU A 324 39.38 7.32 57.70
C LEU A 324 38.61 6.05 57.27
N ASN A 325 37.33 5.94 57.67
CA ASN A 325 36.42 4.84 57.30
C ASN A 325 35.65 5.06 55.98
N GLN A 326 35.76 6.24 55.36
CA GLN A 326 35.00 6.66 54.17
C GLN A 326 35.88 6.93 52.95
N LEU A 327 37.21 6.82 53.05
CA LEU A 327 38.12 6.96 51.91
C LEU A 327 37.84 5.94 50.78
N GLY A 328 37.28 4.79 51.12
CA GLY A 328 36.79 3.81 50.15
C GLY A 328 35.67 4.33 49.25
N SER A 329 34.86 5.29 49.70
CA SER A 329 33.83 5.92 48.86
C SER A 329 34.45 6.82 47.78
N PHE A 330 35.52 7.56 48.13
CA PHE A 330 36.27 8.37 47.17
C PHE A 330 36.98 7.48 46.14
N GLN A 331 37.59 6.38 46.59
CA GLN A 331 38.20 5.40 45.68
C GLN A 331 37.19 4.81 44.69
N GLN A 332 35.96 4.54 45.14
CA GLN A 332 34.88 4.06 44.25
C GLN A 332 34.49 5.10 43.20
N VAL A 333 34.38 6.37 43.58
CA VAL A 333 34.13 7.46 42.63
C VAL A 333 35.26 7.57 41.59
N LEU A 334 36.52 7.43 42.01
CA LEU A 334 37.65 7.42 41.07
C LEU A 334 37.63 6.21 40.14
N HIS A 335 37.27 5.02 40.63
CA HIS A 335 37.08 3.85 39.78
C HIS A 335 35.95 4.07 38.75
N ASP A 336 34.83 4.67 39.16
CA ASP A 336 33.71 5.00 38.27
C ASP A 336 34.16 6.00 37.19
N ILE A 337 34.97 7.00 37.54
CA ILE A 337 35.53 7.99 36.59
C ILE A 337 36.49 7.32 35.60
N ILE A 338 37.45 6.50 36.08
CA ILE A 338 38.37 5.76 35.21
C ILE A 338 37.58 4.91 34.21
N GLY A 339 36.63 4.13 34.71
CA GLY A 339 35.78 3.29 33.87
C GLY A 339 35.01 4.10 32.82
N PHE A 340 34.42 5.22 33.22
CA PHE A 340 33.69 6.10 32.31
C PHE A 340 34.57 6.59 31.14
N PHE A 341 35.74 7.16 31.43
CA PHE A 341 36.61 7.74 30.39
C PHE A 341 37.26 6.68 29.49
N ILE A 342 37.44 5.45 29.97
CA ILE A 342 37.95 4.35 29.14
C ILE A 342 36.89 3.85 28.19
N VAL A 343 35.63 3.77 28.63
CA VAL A 343 34.52 3.49 27.71
C VAL A 343 34.41 4.58 26.65
N GLU A 344 34.55 5.85 27.02
CA GLU A 344 34.55 6.96 26.07
C GLU A 344 35.70 6.86 25.06
N HIS A 345 36.89 6.46 25.51
CA HIS A 345 38.03 6.24 24.63
C HIS A 345 37.78 5.11 23.63
N GLN A 346 37.24 3.98 24.10
CA GLN A 346 36.83 2.88 23.23
C GLN A 346 35.72 3.30 22.25
N LEU A 347 34.80 4.17 22.68
CA LEU A 347 33.73 4.69 21.84
C LEU A 347 34.28 5.56 20.70
N ILE A 348 35.26 6.42 20.99
CA ILE A 348 35.96 7.23 19.97
C ILE A 348 36.67 6.31 18.97
N ALA A 349 37.40 5.29 19.48
CA ALA A 349 38.12 4.35 18.63
C ALA A 349 37.18 3.55 17.71
N SER A 350 35.99 3.20 18.22
CA SER A 350 35.04 2.38 17.49
C SER A 350 34.15 3.18 16.52
N ALA A 351 33.86 4.44 16.80
CA ALA A 351 32.99 5.29 15.98
C ALA A 351 33.43 6.78 15.96
N PRO A 352 34.50 7.12 15.22
CA PRO A 352 35.08 8.47 15.22
C PRO A 352 34.14 9.53 14.60
N ASP A 353 33.29 9.14 13.65
CA ASP A 353 32.32 10.04 13.01
C ASP A 353 31.09 10.33 13.88
N PHE A 354 30.97 9.67 15.04
CA PHE A 354 29.85 9.86 15.97
C PHE A 354 30.29 10.59 17.24
N ARG A 355 31.42 10.16 17.83
CA ARG A 355 31.96 10.73 19.06
C ARG A 355 33.26 11.49 18.77
N LEU A 356 33.23 12.81 18.94
CA LEU A 356 34.41 13.65 18.75
C LEU A 356 35.27 13.66 20.01
N ARG A 357 36.59 13.71 19.83
CA ARG A 357 37.56 13.85 20.93
C ARG A 357 37.33 15.14 21.73
N SER A 358 36.99 16.24 21.06
CA SER A 358 36.68 17.52 21.70
C SER A 358 35.53 17.45 22.72
N ASP A 359 34.52 16.62 22.46
CA ASP A 359 33.37 16.47 23.36
C ASP A 359 33.78 15.75 24.65
N VAL A 360 34.69 14.77 24.54
CA VAL A 360 35.22 14.03 25.69
C VAL A 360 36.23 14.88 26.47
N ASP A 361 37.05 15.67 25.78
CA ASP A 361 37.99 16.60 26.43
C ASP A 361 37.24 17.66 27.27
N ALA A 362 36.10 18.17 26.79
CA ALA A 362 35.25 19.08 27.57
C ALA A 362 34.64 18.42 28.82
N LEU A 363 34.25 17.15 28.72
CA LEU A 363 33.81 16.36 29.87
C LEU A 363 34.95 16.13 30.87
N TRP A 364 36.16 15.90 30.38
CA TRP A 364 37.36 15.74 31.20
C TRP A 364 37.70 17.02 31.97
N ASP A 365 37.68 18.19 31.33
CA ASP A 365 37.89 19.47 31.99
C ASP A 365 36.86 19.73 33.10
N THR A 366 35.59 19.38 32.84
CA THR A 366 34.51 19.47 33.84
C THR A 366 34.77 18.53 35.03
N CYS A 367 35.22 17.30 34.75
CA CYS A 367 35.59 16.32 35.76
C CYS A 367 36.74 16.81 36.64
N ILE A 368 37.81 17.37 36.05
CA ILE A 368 38.94 17.91 36.80
C ILE A 368 38.49 19.08 37.69
N ALA A 369 37.69 20.00 37.15
CA ALA A 369 37.19 21.14 37.92
C ALA A 369 36.40 20.67 39.16
N MET A 370 35.49 19.71 39.00
CA MET A 370 34.72 19.17 40.12
C MET A 370 35.59 18.37 41.12
N LEU A 371 36.53 17.55 40.64
CA LEU A 371 37.47 16.84 41.52
C LEU A 371 38.32 17.83 42.34
N SER A 372 38.74 18.94 41.72
CA SER A 372 39.48 20.00 42.40
C SER A 372 38.64 20.65 43.50
N GLU A 373 37.35 20.84 43.25
CA GLU A 373 36.42 21.41 44.24
C GLU A 373 36.16 20.43 45.40
N ILE A 374 35.99 19.14 45.10
CA ILE A 374 35.83 18.08 46.12
C ILE A 374 37.07 18.03 47.03
N ILE A 375 38.27 18.11 46.46
CA ILE A 375 39.49 18.15 47.25
C ILE A 375 39.54 19.45 48.06
N ALA A 376 39.33 20.61 47.43
CA ALA A 376 39.36 21.92 48.07
C ALA A 376 38.46 22.01 49.32
N ARG A 377 37.23 21.48 49.22
CA ARG A 377 36.28 21.43 50.35
C ARG A 377 36.77 20.60 51.53
N ASN A 378 37.63 19.61 51.29
CA ASN A 378 38.10 18.66 52.30
C ASN A 378 39.60 18.84 52.64
N VAL A 379 40.25 19.90 52.15
CA VAL A 379 41.66 20.23 52.45
C VAL A 379 41.93 20.30 53.95
N GLN A 380 40.97 20.79 54.74
CA GLN A 380 41.13 20.89 56.20
C GLN A 380 41.27 19.50 56.85
N GLU A 381 40.43 18.54 56.50
CA GLU A 381 40.52 17.15 57.02
C GLU A 381 41.83 16.46 56.59
N ILE A 382 42.32 16.75 55.39
CA ILE A 382 43.59 16.21 54.84
C ILE A 382 44.82 16.79 55.57
N LYS A 383 44.75 18.02 56.06
CA LYS A 383 45.87 18.69 56.74
C LYS A 383 46.13 18.12 58.14
N TYR A 384 45.09 17.76 58.88
CA TYR A 384 45.21 17.35 60.29
C TYR A 384 45.68 15.92 60.51
N ASP A 385 45.49 15.00 59.53
CA ASP A 385 45.80 13.59 59.70
C ASP A 385 46.80 13.09 58.63
N THR A 386 48.01 12.74 59.07
CA THR A 386 49.10 12.27 58.19
C THR A 386 48.77 10.94 57.53
N SER A 387 48.00 10.07 58.19
CA SER A 387 47.62 8.77 57.62
C SER A 387 46.64 8.92 56.45
N ILE A 388 45.70 9.87 56.54
CA ILE A 388 44.73 10.16 55.48
C ILE A 388 45.45 10.78 54.27
N ARG A 389 46.42 11.66 54.52
CA ARG A 389 47.26 12.28 53.48
C ARG A 389 48.00 11.25 52.64
N ASP A 390 48.67 10.29 53.28
CA ASP A 390 49.45 9.26 52.59
C ASP A 390 48.56 8.31 51.79
N ALA A 391 47.42 7.90 52.36
CA ALA A 391 46.44 7.07 51.67
C ALA A 391 45.81 7.79 50.47
N LEU A 392 45.47 9.07 50.61
CA LEU A 392 44.95 9.89 49.53
C LEU A 392 45.99 10.10 48.43
N HIS A 393 47.25 10.36 48.80
CA HIS A 393 48.36 10.46 47.87
C HIS A 393 48.51 9.18 47.05
N SER A 394 48.48 8.01 47.68
CA SER A 394 48.59 6.72 46.97
C SER A 394 47.44 6.52 45.98
N ILE A 395 46.20 6.80 46.39
CA ILE A 395 45.01 6.64 45.54
C ILE A 395 45.05 7.63 44.35
N TRP A 396 45.37 8.90 44.61
CA TRP A 396 45.43 9.93 43.57
C TRP A 396 46.61 9.73 42.61
N ALA A 397 47.76 9.27 43.11
CA ALA A 397 48.91 8.90 42.28
C ALA A 397 48.52 7.77 41.33
N THR A 398 47.89 6.72 41.86
CA THR A 398 47.44 5.58 41.03
C THR A 398 46.46 6.06 39.95
N PHE A 399 45.48 6.90 40.30
CA PHE A 399 44.53 7.49 39.34
C PHE A 399 45.24 8.32 38.25
N THR A 400 46.20 9.16 38.64
CA THR A 400 47.00 10.01 37.73
C THR A 400 47.74 9.15 36.70
N TYR A 401 48.39 8.08 37.15
CA TYR A 401 49.12 7.17 36.25
C TYR A 401 48.18 6.39 35.32
N VAL A 402 47.03 5.90 35.81
CA VAL A 402 46.03 5.22 34.96
C VAL A 402 45.55 6.15 33.84
N MET A 403 45.26 7.41 34.14
CA MET A 403 44.76 8.36 33.14
C MET A 403 45.85 8.80 32.14
N GLU A 404 47.11 8.86 32.58
CA GLU A 404 48.26 9.16 31.71
C GLU A 404 48.55 8.03 30.70
N GLU A 405 48.47 6.75 31.13
CA GLU A 405 48.57 5.59 30.23
C GLU A 405 47.48 5.63 29.15
N ASN A 406 46.30 6.15 29.48
CA ASN A 406 45.17 6.30 28.56
C ASN A 406 45.16 7.63 27.78
N THR A 407 46.29 8.35 27.72
CA THR A 407 46.51 9.57 26.91
C THR A 407 45.68 10.80 27.27
N TYR A 408 45.15 10.88 28.50
CA TYR A 408 44.48 12.08 29.01
C TYR A 408 45.48 13.09 29.57
N ASP A 409 45.17 14.39 29.52
CA ASP A 409 46.03 15.42 30.10
C ASP A 409 45.85 15.47 31.64
N VAL A 410 46.92 15.11 32.35
CA VAL A 410 46.95 14.99 33.81
C VAL A 410 47.74 16.14 34.48
N ARG A 411 48.18 17.15 33.71
CA ARG A 411 49.00 18.27 34.25
C ARG A 411 48.30 19.01 35.40
N LYS A 412 47.04 19.40 35.20
CA LYS A 412 46.23 20.07 36.22
C LYS A 412 46.05 19.21 37.49
N LEU A 413 45.88 17.90 37.33
CA LEU A 413 45.73 16.95 38.45
C LEU A 413 47.04 16.79 39.25
N ARG A 414 48.20 16.83 38.58
CA ARG A 414 49.53 16.83 39.22
C ARG A 414 49.81 18.13 39.97
N GLU A 415 49.49 19.27 39.37
CA GLU A 415 49.63 20.58 40.03
C GLU A 415 48.75 20.68 41.28
N LEU A 416 47.51 20.16 41.22
CA LEU A 416 46.62 20.08 42.39
C LEU A 416 47.18 19.15 43.46
N MET A 417 47.72 17.99 43.09
CA MET A 417 48.35 17.07 44.03
C MET A 417 49.54 17.75 44.73
N GLN A 418 50.40 18.42 43.96
CA GLN A 418 51.54 19.17 44.50
C GLN A 418 51.07 20.26 45.44
N ALA A 419 50.08 21.08 45.07
CA ALA A 419 49.58 22.17 45.91
C ALA A 419 48.96 21.70 47.24
N VAL A 420 48.32 20.53 47.26
CA VAL A 420 47.72 19.95 48.48
C VAL A 420 48.77 19.31 49.38
N LEU A 421 49.88 18.82 48.81
CA LEU A 421 50.96 18.14 49.54
C LEU A 421 52.14 19.06 49.89
N SER A 422 52.29 20.20 49.21
CA SER A 422 53.42 21.13 49.37
C SER A 422 53.25 22.11 50.53
N GLU A 423 52.21 22.03 51.35
CA GLU A 423 52.18 22.74 52.64
C GLU A 423 52.67 21.83 53.77
N PRO A 424 53.99 21.88 54.03
CA PRO A 424 54.45 22.02 55.38
C PRO A 424 55.64 23.00 55.45
N GLU A 425 55.39 24.31 55.50
CA GLU A 425 56.39 25.26 55.98
C GLU A 425 55.88 26.03 57.21
N ARG A 426 56.33 25.52 58.37
CA ARG A 426 56.48 26.18 59.68
C ARG A 426 56.03 27.65 59.75
N GLU A 427 54.88 27.90 60.35
CA GLU A 427 54.66 29.14 61.10
C GLU A 427 55.06 28.93 62.57
N GLY A 428 56.14 29.59 62.98
CA GLY A 428 56.25 30.09 64.34
C GLY A 428 57.05 29.28 65.35
N MET A 429 58.32 28.98 65.06
CA MET A 429 59.32 29.14 66.12
C MET A 429 59.40 30.66 66.40
N ARG A 430 58.87 31.10 67.54
CA ARG A 430 59.28 32.37 68.14
C ARG A 430 59.86 32.10 69.54
N PRO A 431 61.06 32.61 69.84
CA PRO A 431 61.63 32.61 71.17
C PRO A 431 60.96 33.70 72.03
N ASP A 432 61.14 33.55 73.35
CA ASP A 432 60.88 34.49 74.46
C ASP A 432 59.83 33.96 75.46
N GLU A 433 60.31 33.18 76.43
CA GLU A 433 60.42 33.60 77.85
C GLU A 433 61.40 32.69 78.61
#